data_AF-A0A9E0VZX8-F1
#
_entry.id   AF-A0A9E0VZX8-F1
#
_cell.length_a   1.000
_cell.length_b   1.000
_cell.length_c   1.000
_cell.angle_alpha   90.00
_cell.angle_beta   90.00
_cell.angle_gamma   90.00
#
_symmetry.space_group_name_H-M   'P 1'
#
loop_
_entity.id
_entity.type
_entity.pdbx_description
1 polymer ?
#
loop_
_entity_poly.entity_id
_entity_poly.type
_entity_poly.pdbx_seq_one_letter_code
_entity_poly.pdbx_strand_id
1 'polypeptide(L)'
;MTSSRAIAVLGMHRSGTSTLAGTLRAAGVEFGAVLDKTFRLNPKGLHEAPSILFMHQDLLETNQGDWHDPPAEVVWGKLHSAVRDLFIESRAGVPVWGFKDPRTLLTLEGWFEVLPDLACAGIFRHPAEVALSLSQRNQFPLDKCFEIWRVYNERLLTFQQQRGFPVMEFVGDAARMRRSFTQMLEQLDLPAGAEALSFYEPEHKHHDRPDLDLPAPVAALYRHLQDVAL
;
A
#
# COMPACT_ATOMS: atom_id res chain seq x y z
N MET A 1 -23.23 13.62 -14.19
CA MET A 1 -22.62 12.47 -13.50
C MET A 1 -21.55 13.05 -12.60
N THR A 2 -21.67 12.93 -11.29
CA THR A 2 -20.57 13.29 -10.38
C THR A 2 -19.38 12.39 -10.73
N SER A 3 -18.25 12.98 -11.09
CA SER A 3 -17.04 12.21 -11.40
C SER A 3 -16.68 11.35 -10.20
N SER A 4 -16.48 10.05 -10.42
CA SER A 4 -16.07 9.11 -9.37
C SER A 4 -14.57 9.25 -9.13
N ARG A 5 -14.15 9.34 -7.86
CA ARG A 5 -12.74 9.47 -7.47
C ARG A 5 -12.19 8.13 -6.99
N ALA A 6 -11.12 7.67 -7.64
CA ALA A 6 -10.40 6.45 -7.27
C ALA A 6 -9.19 6.78 -6.38
N ILE A 7 -8.94 5.96 -5.35
CA ILE A 7 -7.78 6.08 -4.46
C ILE A 7 -7.06 4.75 -4.33
N ALA A 8 -5.78 4.69 -4.71
CA ALA A 8 -4.92 3.54 -4.48
C ALA A 8 -4.14 3.70 -3.16
N VAL A 9 -4.21 2.69 -2.29
CA VAL A 9 -3.34 2.58 -1.12
C VAL A 9 -2.04 1.89 -1.53
N LEU A 10 -0.93 2.61 -1.43
CA LEU A 10 0.38 2.17 -1.87
C LEU A 10 1.30 1.93 -0.67
N GLY A 11 2.05 0.83 -0.72
CA GLY A 11 3.04 0.52 0.30
C GLY A 11 3.44 -0.94 0.25
N MET A 12 4.69 -1.22 0.62
CA MET A 12 5.18 -2.60 0.74
C MET A 12 4.39 -3.37 1.81
N HIS A 13 4.30 -4.69 1.66
CA HIS A 13 3.79 -5.58 2.70
C HIS A 13 4.42 -5.25 4.07
N ARG A 14 3.65 -5.43 5.14
CA ARG A 14 4.12 -5.21 6.54
C ARG A 14 4.42 -3.75 6.91
N SER A 15 4.08 -2.80 6.04
CA SER A 15 4.27 -1.35 6.26
C SER A 15 3.05 -0.61 6.81
N GLY A 16 1.99 -1.32 7.23
CA GLY A 16 0.77 -0.68 7.76
C GLY A 16 -0.27 -0.27 6.71
N THR A 17 -0.18 -0.78 5.47
CA THR A 17 -1.17 -0.53 4.40
C THR A 17 -2.61 -0.87 4.81
N SER A 18 -2.79 -1.87 5.66
CA SER A 18 -4.08 -2.21 6.26
C SER A 18 -4.64 -1.12 7.18
N THR A 19 -3.78 -0.53 8.02
CA THR A 19 -4.15 0.58 8.90
C THR A 19 -4.55 1.80 8.06
N LEU A 20 -3.74 2.13 7.06
CA LEU A 20 -4.05 3.24 6.14
C LEU A 20 -5.38 3.01 5.40
N ALA A 21 -5.62 1.82 4.84
CA ALA A 21 -6.89 1.49 4.20
C ALA A 21 -8.08 1.58 5.17
N GLY A 22 -7.90 1.19 6.44
CA GLY A 22 -8.90 1.34 7.49
C GLY A 22 -9.25 2.79 7.79
N THR A 23 -8.24 3.64 7.94
CA THR A 23 -8.41 5.10 8.13
C THR A 23 -9.11 5.74 6.94
N LEU A 24 -8.74 5.41 5.70
CA LEU A 24 -9.42 5.92 4.51
C LEU A 24 -10.88 5.46 4.43
N ARG A 25 -11.16 4.20 4.80
CA ARG A 25 -12.55 3.69 4.88
C ARG A 25 -13.38 4.50 5.87
N ALA A 26 -12.85 4.75 7.06
CA ALA A 26 -13.52 5.54 8.09
C ALA A 26 -13.68 7.03 7.67
N ALA A 27 -12.86 7.51 6.74
CA ALA A 27 -13.01 8.81 6.09
C ALA A 27 -13.97 8.80 4.86
N GLY A 28 -14.67 7.69 4.61
CA GLY A 28 -15.70 7.61 3.56
C GLY A 28 -15.26 6.99 2.23
N VAL A 29 -14.06 6.42 2.15
CA VAL A 29 -13.60 5.71 0.94
C VAL A 29 -14.19 4.30 0.89
N GLU A 30 -14.92 3.97 -0.18
CA GLU A 30 -15.52 2.65 -0.34
C GLU A 30 -14.59 1.67 -1.06
N PHE A 31 -14.16 0.61 -0.35
CA PHE A 31 -13.30 -0.44 -0.92
C PHE A 31 -14.10 -1.65 -1.47
N GLY A 32 -15.43 -1.62 -1.34
CA GLY A 32 -16.33 -2.70 -1.74
C GLY A 32 -16.21 -3.98 -0.90
N ALA A 33 -16.81 -5.08 -1.39
CA ALA A 33 -16.71 -6.40 -0.78
C ALA A 33 -15.26 -6.92 -0.82
N VAL A 34 -14.80 -7.36 0.33
CA VAL A 34 -13.45 -7.85 0.59
C VAL A 34 -13.54 -9.27 1.12
N LEU A 35 -12.43 -10.01 1.14
CA LEU A 35 -12.39 -11.29 1.84
C LEU A 35 -12.63 -11.04 3.35
N ASP A 36 -13.81 -11.47 3.79
CA ASP A 36 -14.29 -11.41 5.18
C ASP A 36 -13.92 -12.71 5.94
N LYS A 37 -14.11 -12.66 7.27
CA LYS A 37 -13.83 -13.73 8.25
C LYS A 37 -14.41 -15.12 7.92
N THR A 38 -15.39 -15.22 7.03
CA THR A 38 -16.00 -16.49 6.59
C THR A 38 -15.06 -17.37 5.76
N PHE A 39 -14.04 -16.79 5.11
CA PHE A 39 -12.88 -17.55 4.64
C PHE A 39 -11.96 -17.82 5.83
N ARG A 40 -11.93 -19.07 6.31
CA ARG A 40 -11.31 -19.58 7.56
C ARG A 40 -9.81 -19.30 7.80
N LEU A 41 -9.18 -18.38 7.07
CA LEU A 41 -7.73 -18.14 7.09
C LEU A 41 -7.28 -16.79 7.68
N ASN A 42 -8.16 -15.91 8.19
CA ASN A 42 -7.68 -14.62 8.74
C ASN A 42 -8.55 -13.99 9.86
N PRO A 43 -8.14 -14.05 11.14
CA PRO A 43 -8.94 -13.54 12.26
C PRO A 43 -9.04 -12.01 12.39
N LYS A 44 -8.20 -11.22 11.69
CA LYS A 44 -8.17 -9.74 11.83
C LYS A 44 -9.10 -8.96 10.87
N GLY A 45 -9.63 -9.61 9.82
CA GLY A 45 -10.59 -9.02 8.88
C GLY A 45 -9.97 -7.98 7.93
N LEU A 46 -10.39 -8.06 6.65
CA LEU A 46 -10.00 -7.26 5.48
C LEU A 46 -8.67 -7.70 4.81
N HIS A 47 -8.29 -7.36 3.55
CA HIS A 47 -8.33 -5.99 3.01
C HIS A 47 -8.27 -5.81 1.47
N GLU A 48 -7.82 -6.78 0.66
CA GLU A 48 -7.74 -6.64 -0.81
C GLU A 48 -8.99 -7.18 -1.53
N ALA A 49 -9.38 -6.55 -2.65
CA ALA A 49 -10.42 -7.10 -3.52
C ALA A 49 -9.91 -8.40 -4.17
N PRO A 50 -10.63 -9.53 -4.12
CA PRO A 50 -10.17 -10.81 -4.68
C PRO A 50 -9.74 -10.70 -6.15
N SER A 51 -10.50 -9.94 -6.96
CA SER A 51 -10.19 -9.71 -8.37
C SER A 51 -8.81 -9.07 -8.55
N ILE A 52 -8.48 -8.05 -7.74
CA ILE A 52 -7.15 -7.40 -7.78
C ILE A 52 -6.07 -8.36 -7.26
N LEU A 53 -6.35 -9.05 -6.16
CA LEU A 53 -5.38 -9.95 -5.53
C LEU A 53 -4.92 -11.03 -6.53
N PHE A 54 -5.87 -11.71 -7.18
CA PHE A 54 -5.58 -12.78 -8.12
C PHE A 54 -5.04 -12.23 -9.45
N MET A 55 -5.56 -11.10 -9.93
CA MET A 55 -5.05 -10.46 -11.15
C MET A 55 -3.59 -10.04 -10.99
N HIS A 56 -3.19 -9.39 -9.90
CA HIS A 56 -1.79 -9.03 -9.66
C HIS A 56 -0.90 -10.25 -9.50
N GLN A 57 -1.40 -11.34 -8.90
CA GLN A 57 -0.62 -12.57 -8.79
C GLN A 57 -0.31 -13.13 -10.17
N ASP A 58 -1.34 -13.37 -10.96
CA ASP A 58 -1.23 -13.94 -12.31
C ASP A 58 -0.45 -13.00 -13.24
N LEU A 59 -0.60 -11.68 -13.09
CA LEU A 59 0.16 -10.69 -13.85
C LEU A 59 1.67 -10.79 -13.58
N LEU A 60 2.09 -10.93 -12.31
CA LEU A 60 3.51 -11.10 -12.00
C LEU A 60 4.01 -12.46 -12.50
N GLU A 61 3.25 -13.54 -12.27
CA GLU A 61 3.61 -14.90 -12.68
C GLU A 61 3.80 -15.01 -14.20
N THR A 62 2.89 -14.40 -14.99
CA THR A 62 3.00 -14.35 -16.47
C THR A 62 4.18 -13.50 -16.96
N ASN A 63 4.65 -12.57 -16.13
CA ASN A 63 5.88 -11.81 -16.35
C ASN A 63 7.12 -12.49 -15.74
N GLN A 64 7.03 -13.78 -15.37
CA GLN A 64 8.12 -14.59 -14.82
C GLN A 64 8.68 -14.07 -13.49
N GLY A 65 7.85 -13.44 -12.66
CA GLY A 65 8.22 -13.03 -11.31
C GLY A 65 7.08 -13.19 -10.31
N ASP A 66 7.30 -12.70 -9.11
CA ASP A 66 6.29 -12.69 -8.03
C ASP A 66 6.46 -11.46 -7.13
N TRP A 67 5.83 -11.44 -5.96
CA TRP A 67 5.89 -10.30 -5.04
C TRP A 67 7.24 -10.17 -4.29
N HIS A 68 8.04 -11.23 -4.21
CA HIS A 68 9.33 -11.25 -3.51
C HIS A 68 10.54 -11.43 -4.44
N ASP A 69 10.27 -11.66 -5.72
CA ASP A 69 11.21 -11.64 -6.84
C ASP A 69 10.50 -11.00 -8.05
N PRO A 70 10.24 -9.68 -7.98
CA PRO A 70 9.43 -9.02 -8.99
C PRO A 70 10.19 -8.91 -10.33
N PRO A 71 9.46 -8.99 -11.45
CA PRO A 71 10.07 -8.81 -12.76
C PRO A 71 10.54 -7.36 -12.93
N ALA A 72 11.58 -7.15 -13.73
CA ALA A 72 12.14 -5.82 -13.99
C ALA A 72 11.10 -4.88 -14.62
N GLU A 73 10.27 -5.40 -15.52
CA GLU A 73 9.16 -4.72 -16.16
C GLU A 73 7.91 -5.60 -16.11
N VAL A 74 6.74 -4.97 -16.01
CA VAL A 74 5.45 -5.67 -16.02
C VAL A 74 4.69 -5.30 -17.28
N VAL A 75 4.48 -6.29 -18.14
CA VAL A 75 3.63 -6.17 -19.34
C VAL A 75 2.23 -6.64 -19.00
N TRP A 76 1.26 -5.75 -19.15
CA TRP A 76 -0.15 -6.07 -18.92
C TRP A 76 -0.74 -6.89 -20.07
N GLY A 77 -1.24 -8.08 -19.77
CA GLY A 77 -1.97 -8.90 -20.71
C GLY A 77 -3.40 -8.41 -20.96
N LYS A 78 -4.02 -8.89 -22.04
CA LYS A 78 -5.43 -8.58 -22.37
C LYS A 78 -6.39 -9.01 -21.25
N LEU A 79 -6.15 -10.17 -20.64
CA LEU A 79 -6.97 -10.68 -19.54
C LEU A 79 -6.82 -9.81 -18.28
N HIS A 80 -5.59 -9.45 -17.90
CA HIS A 80 -5.34 -8.59 -16.74
C HIS A 80 -5.99 -7.22 -16.90
N SER A 81 -5.87 -6.65 -18.11
CA SER A 81 -6.53 -5.38 -18.47
C SER A 81 -8.05 -5.50 -18.36
N ALA A 82 -8.64 -6.56 -18.92
CA ALA A 82 -10.08 -6.79 -18.82
C ALA A 82 -10.56 -6.96 -17.36
N VAL A 83 -9.81 -7.64 -16.50
CA VAL A 83 -10.15 -7.78 -15.07
C VAL A 83 -10.05 -6.44 -14.33
N ARG A 84 -9.02 -5.62 -14.62
CA ARG A 84 -8.90 -4.25 -14.10
C ARG A 84 -10.09 -3.41 -14.52
N ASP A 85 -10.45 -3.45 -15.80
CA ASP A 85 -11.52 -2.62 -16.36
C ASP A 85 -12.88 -3.03 -15.77
N LEU A 86 -13.18 -4.33 -15.68
CA LEU A 86 -14.38 -4.83 -14.99
C LEU A 86 -14.40 -4.45 -13.50
N PHE A 87 -13.24 -4.45 -12.83
CA PHE A 87 -13.16 -3.99 -11.44
C PHE A 87 -13.52 -2.51 -11.32
N ILE A 88 -13.00 -1.65 -12.21
CA ILE A 88 -13.32 -0.22 -12.26
C ILE A 88 -14.82 -0.02 -12.55
N GLU A 89 -15.36 -0.72 -13.54
CA GLU A 89 -16.79 -0.67 -13.89
C GLU A 89 -17.70 -1.08 -12.72
N SER A 90 -17.27 -2.05 -11.90
CA SER A 90 -18.01 -2.46 -10.70
C SER A 90 -18.10 -1.38 -9.62
N ARG A 91 -17.38 -0.26 -9.78
CA ARG A 91 -17.43 0.92 -8.90
C ARG A 91 -18.27 2.06 -9.47
N ALA A 92 -18.93 1.84 -10.61
CA ALA A 92 -19.82 2.83 -11.19
C ALA A 92 -20.89 3.29 -10.17
N GLY A 93 -21.06 4.60 -10.04
CA GLY A 93 -22.01 5.21 -9.10
C GLY A 93 -21.49 5.43 -7.68
N VAL A 94 -20.30 4.90 -7.34
CA VAL A 94 -19.66 5.17 -6.05
C VAL A 94 -18.86 6.48 -6.14
N PRO A 95 -19.17 7.52 -5.32
CA PRO A 95 -18.52 8.83 -5.44
C PRO A 95 -17.02 8.79 -5.16
N VAL A 96 -16.60 8.08 -4.10
CA VAL A 96 -15.20 7.90 -3.72
C VAL A 96 -14.96 6.45 -3.38
N TRP A 97 -14.11 5.79 -4.15
CA TRP A 97 -13.76 4.38 -3.94
C TRP A 97 -12.26 4.20 -3.90
N GLY A 98 -11.84 3.08 -3.34
CA GLY A 98 -10.42 2.76 -3.24
C GLY A 98 -10.13 1.30 -3.39
N PHE A 99 -8.84 1.02 -3.56
CA PHE A 99 -8.32 -0.33 -3.57
C PHE A 99 -6.94 -0.36 -2.94
N LYS A 100 -6.58 -1.54 -2.46
CA LYS A 100 -5.31 -1.80 -1.81
C LYS A 100 -4.86 -3.17 -2.26
N ASP A 101 -3.61 -3.25 -2.66
CA ASP A 101 -2.82 -4.48 -2.76
C ASP A 101 -1.36 -4.02 -2.79
N PRO A 102 -0.45 -4.57 -1.96
CA PRO A 102 0.93 -4.09 -1.97
C PRO A 102 1.60 -4.17 -3.35
N ARG A 103 1.24 -5.16 -4.19
CA ARG A 103 1.77 -5.33 -5.54
C ARG A 103 1.25 -4.28 -6.53
N THR A 104 0.26 -3.46 -6.15
CA THR A 104 -0.14 -2.28 -6.94
C THR A 104 1.07 -1.38 -7.25
N LEU A 105 2.07 -1.31 -6.35
CA LEU A 105 3.31 -0.56 -6.61
C LEU A 105 4.15 -1.11 -7.78
N LEU A 106 4.04 -2.42 -8.06
CA LEU A 106 4.77 -3.07 -9.15
C LEU A 106 4.03 -2.97 -10.49
N THR A 107 2.73 -2.67 -10.46
CA THR A 107 1.82 -2.73 -11.60
C THR A 107 1.20 -1.36 -11.93
N LEU A 108 1.68 -0.29 -11.28
CA LEU A 108 1.02 1.02 -11.20
C LEU A 108 0.84 1.70 -12.57
N GLU A 109 1.76 1.45 -13.50
CA GLU A 109 1.70 1.99 -14.86
C GLU A 109 0.38 1.62 -15.56
N GLY A 110 -0.05 0.36 -15.46
CA GLY A 110 -1.30 -0.09 -16.06
C GLY A 110 -2.54 0.45 -15.35
N TRP A 111 -2.44 0.87 -14.09
CA TRP A 111 -3.54 1.58 -13.43
C TRP A 111 -3.65 3.02 -13.92
N PHE A 112 -2.53 3.72 -14.06
CA PHE A 112 -2.50 5.10 -14.56
C PHE A 112 -2.88 5.23 -16.03
N GLU A 113 -2.70 4.18 -16.84
CA GLU A 113 -3.11 4.16 -18.24
C GLU A 113 -4.61 4.41 -18.41
N VAL A 114 -5.45 3.83 -17.54
CA VAL A 114 -6.92 3.95 -17.61
C VAL A 114 -7.52 4.89 -16.57
N LEU A 115 -6.79 5.16 -15.48
CA LEU A 115 -7.16 6.12 -14.45
C LEU A 115 -6.05 7.19 -14.33
N PRO A 116 -5.98 8.14 -15.29
CA PRO A 116 -4.93 9.16 -15.28
C PRO A 116 -4.98 10.06 -14.03
N ASP A 117 -6.17 10.22 -13.45
CA ASP A 117 -6.43 11.00 -12.23
C ASP A 117 -6.51 10.14 -10.96
N LEU A 118 -5.95 8.92 -10.99
CA LEU A 118 -5.89 8.03 -9.82
C LEU A 118 -5.14 8.71 -8.67
N ALA A 119 -5.85 9.06 -7.61
CA ALA A 119 -5.23 9.54 -6.39
C ALA A 119 -4.53 8.39 -5.66
N CYS A 120 -3.47 8.71 -4.91
CA CYS A 120 -2.65 7.72 -4.23
C CYS A 120 -2.44 8.13 -2.77
N ALA A 121 -2.38 7.15 -1.88
CA ALA A 121 -2.04 7.32 -0.47
C ALA A 121 -0.90 6.36 -0.13
N GLY A 122 0.30 6.89 0.08
CA GLY A 122 1.49 6.07 0.27
C GLY A 122 1.85 5.84 1.74
N ILE A 123 2.34 4.66 2.05
CA ILE A 123 2.89 4.35 3.38
C ILE A 123 4.12 3.46 3.27
N PHE A 124 5.15 3.80 4.04
CA PHE A 124 6.35 2.98 4.22
C PHE A 124 6.62 2.75 5.70
N ARG A 125 7.50 1.82 6.02
CA ARG A 125 7.92 1.52 7.39
C ARG A 125 9.43 1.32 7.42
N HIS A 126 10.03 1.54 8.58
CA HIS A 126 11.47 1.34 8.79
C HIS A 126 11.94 -0.01 8.22
N PRO A 127 13.02 -0.04 7.41
CA PRO A 127 13.46 -1.23 6.70
C PRO A 127 13.76 -2.42 7.62
N ALA A 128 14.42 -2.18 8.76
CA ALA A 128 14.71 -3.24 9.74
C ALA A 128 13.44 -3.93 10.29
N GLU A 129 12.37 -3.17 10.56
CA GLU A 129 11.12 -3.73 11.08
C GLU A 129 10.42 -4.58 10.02
N VAL A 130 10.40 -4.12 8.77
CA VAL A 130 9.84 -4.87 7.65
C VAL A 130 10.67 -6.13 7.39
N ALA A 131 12.00 -6.00 7.38
CA ALA A 131 12.90 -7.11 7.08
C ALA A 131 12.77 -8.24 8.10
N LEU A 132 12.74 -7.92 9.39
CA LEU A 132 12.48 -8.91 10.45
C LEU A 132 11.09 -9.52 10.35
N SER A 133 10.05 -8.71 10.08
CA SER A 133 8.70 -9.25 9.94
C SER A 133 8.57 -10.20 8.75
N LEU A 134 9.26 -9.92 7.64
CA LEU A 134 9.28 -10.81 6.47
C LEU A 134 10.09 -12.06 6.76
N SER A 135 11.27 -11.92 7.37
CA SER A 135 12.14 -13.05 7.72
C SER A 135 11.40 -14.03 8.64
N GLN A 136 10.76 -13.55 9.71
CA GLN A 136 9.98 -14.38 10.63
C GLN A 136 8.80 -15.10 9.94
N ARG A 137 8.12 -14.43 9.02
CA ARG A 137 6.91 -14.98 8.37
C ARG A 137 7.27 -15.97 7.26
N ASN A 138 8.27 -15.65 6.45
CA ASN A 138 8.56 -16.31 5.18
C ASN A 138 9.85 -17.15 5.22
N GLN A 139 10.60 -17.10 6.32
CA GLN A 139 11.92 -17.74 6.48
C GLN A 139 12.94 -17.29 5.44
N PHE A 140 12.85 -16.04 4.99
CA PHE A 140 13.82 -15.44 4.08
C PHE A 140 15.04 -14.89 4.83
N PRO A 141 16.24 -14.96 4.22
CA PRO A 141 17.42 -14.25 4.71
C PRO A 141 17.17 -12.73 4.77
N LEU A 142 17.79 -12.05 5.74
CA LEU A 142 17.61 -10.61 5.93
C LEU A 142 17.99 -9.80 4.69
N ASP A 143 19.07 -10.17 3.99
CA ASP A 143 19.50 -9.50 2.77
C ASP A 143 18.42 -9.53 1.68
N LYS A 144 17.75 -10.68 1.51
CA LYS A 144 16.59 -10.79 0.61
C LYS A 144 15.44 -9.92 1.09
N CYS A 145 15.14 -9.90 2.38
CA CYS A 145 14.07 -9.04 2.90
C CYS A 145 14.33 -7.55 2.71
N PHE A 146 15.59 -7.11 2.88
CA PHE A 146 16.02 -5.75 2.60
C PHE A 146 15.91 -5.41 1.12
N GLU A 147 16.26 -6.34 0.25
CA GLU A 147 16.15 -6.16 -1.19
C GLU A 147 14.67 -6.03 -1.64
N ILE A 148 13.78 -6.88 -1.13
CA ILE A 148 12.34 -6.76 -1.40
C ILE A 148 11.83 -5.39 -0.89
N TRP A 149 12.23 -4.98 0.32
CA TRP A 149 11.87 -3.65 0.83
C TRP A 149 12.36 -2.54 -0.11
N ARG A 150 13.60 -2.63 -0.60
CA ARG A 150 14.21 -1.65 -1.51
C ARG A 150 13.39 -1.52 -2.80
N VAL A 151 13.14 -2.63 -3.49
CA VAL A 151 12.46 -2.63 -4.79
C VAL A 151 11.09 -1.94 -4.72
N TYR A 152 10.27 -2.28 -3.71
CA TYR A 152 8.96 -1.65 -3.56
C TYR A 152 9.04 -0.16 -3.22
N ASN A 153 9.99 0.22 -2.39
CA ASN A 153 10.11 1.60 -1.92
C ASN A 153 10.79 2.52 -2.94
N GLU A 154 11.61 1.97 -3.85
CA GLU A 154 12.11 2.71 -5.01
C GLU A 154 10.97 3.05 -5.96
N ARG A 155 10.06 2.10 -6.23
CA ARG A 155 8.83 2.35 -6.98
C ARG A 155 7.98 3.40 -6.29
N LEU A 156 7.75 3.27 -4.97
CA LEU A 156 6.97 4.24 -4.19
C LEU A 156 7.55 5.66 -4.31
N LEU A 157 8.86 5.82 -4.08
CA LEU A 157 9.55 7.11 -4.17
C LEU A 157 9.48 7.68 -5.59
N THR A 158 9.74 6.85 -6.61
CA THR A 158 9.70 7.27 -8.01
C THR A 158 8.33 7.84 -8.37
N PHE A 159 7.26 7.11 -8.06
CA PHE A 159 5.91 7.59 -8.35
C PHE A 159 5.49 8.77 -7.49
N GLN A 160 5.94 8.84 -6.24
CA GLN A 160 5.71 10.00 -5.38
C GLN A 160 6.34 11.25 -5.99
N GLN A 161 7.58 11.17 -6.48
CA GLN A 161 8.26 12.30 -7.12
C GLN A 161 7.60 12.72 -8.44
N GLN A 162 7.04 11.77 -9.19
CA GLN A 162 6.36 12.04 -10.46
C GLN A 162 4.96 12.64 -10.29
N ARG A 163 4.24 12.26 -9.23
CA ARG A 163 2.79 12.55 -9.08
C ARG A 163 2.45 13.41 -7.86
N GLY A 164 3.36 13.55 -6.88
CA GLY A 164 3.20 14.43 -5.72
C GLY A 164 2.15 14.00 -4.69
N PHE A 165 1.83 12.71 -4.58
CA PHE A 165 0.85 12.22 -3.61
C PHE A 165 1.41 12.15 -2.17
N PRO A 166 0.54 12.23 -1.14
CA PRO A 166 0.97 12.13 0.25
C PRO A 166 1.54 10.75 0.57
N VAL A 167 2.68 10.73 1.28
CA VAL A 167 3.32 9.53 1.80
C VAL A 167 3.60 9.70 3.29
N MET A 168 3.36 8.66 4.09
CA MET A 168 3.65 8.69 5.52
C MET A 168 4.55 7.53 5.96
N GLU A 169 5.31 7.74 7.03
CA GLU A 169 6.04 6.69 7.73
C GLU A 169 5.13 6.04 8.78
N PHE A 170 4.98 4.73 8.73
CA PHE A 170 4.36 3.95 9.79
C PHE A 170 5.30 3.84 10.99
N VAL A 171 4.92 4.45 12.11
CA VAL A 171 5.72 4.50 13.34
C VAL A 171 4.89 4.14 14.56
N GLY A 172 5.56 3.73 15.64
CA GLY A 172 4.90 3.40 16.91
C GLY A 172 4.35 4.60 17.69
N ASP A 173 4.81 5.83 17.40
CA ASP A 173 4.34 7.05 18.05
C ASP A 173 2.92 7.41 17.58
N ALA A 174 1.94 7.23 18.46
CA ALA A 174 0.53 7.50 18.18
C ALA A 174 0.23 8.96 17.82
N ALA A 175 0.94 9.92 18.44
CA ALA A 175 0.73 11.33 18.17
C ALA A 175 1.28 11.71 16.79
N ARG A 176 2.45 11.17 16.41
CA ARG A 176 3.01 11.32 15.06
C ARG A 176 2.11 10.66 14.01
N MET A 177 1.68 9.42 14.23
CA MET A 177 0.75 8.74 13.32
C MET A 177 -0.54 9.53 13.10
N ARG A 178 -1.16 10.05 14.18
CA ARG A 178 -2.37 10.87 14.06
C ARG A 178 -2.15 12.13 13.22
N ARG A 179 -1.04 12.85 13.43
CA ARG A 179 -0.71 14.04 12.62
C ARG A 179 -0.56 13.71 11.15
N SER A 180 0.23 12.68 10.82
CA SER A 180 0.44 12.28 9.43
C SER A 180 -0.85 11.77 8.76
N PHE A 181 -1.73 11.07 9.50
CA PHE A 181 -3.06 10.71 8.97
C PHE A 181 -3.93 11.93 8.69
N THR A 182 -3.97 12.91 9.61
CA THR A 182 -4.73 14.16 9.39
C THR A 182 -4.25 14.87 8.13
N GLN A 183 -2.95 15.11 7.99
CA GLN A 183 -2.37 15.77 6.81
C GLN A 183 -2.63 14.98 5.52
N MET A 184 -2.57 13.66 5.57
CA MET A 184 -2.87 12.81 4.42
C MET A 184 -4.33 12.95 3.98
N LEU A 185 -5.27 12.91 4.93
CA LEU A 185 -6.69 13.06 4.64
C LEU A 185 -6.98 14.45 4.06
N GLU A 186 -6.37 15.50 4.61
CA GLU A 186 -6.48 16.86 4.08
C GLU A 186 -5.96 16.98 2.64
N GLN A 187 -4.78 16.42 2.33
CA GLN A 187 -4.24 16.40 0.96
C GLN A 187 -5.07 15.54 0.00
N LEU A 188 -5.86 14.60 0.52
CA LEU A 188 -6.79 13.79 -0.25
C LEU A 188 -8.21 14.36 -0.27
N ASP A 189 -8.44 15.58 0.24
CA ASP A 189 -9.78 16.18 0.38
C ASP A 189 -10.80 15.26 1.08
N LEU A 190 -10.34 14.47 2.05
CA LEU A 190 -11.15 13.56 2.83
C LEU A 190 -11.38 14.11 4.25
N PRO A 191 -12.54 13.80 4.87
CA PRO A 191 -12.83 14.26 6.23
C PRO A 191 -11.88 13.63 7.26
N ALA A 192 -11.14 14.47 7.99
CA ALA A 192 -10.28 14.07 9.11
C ALA A 192 -11.05 13.93 10.43
N GLY A 193 -12.14 13.15 10.42
CA GLY A 193 -13.00 12.93 11.58
C GLY A 193 -12.33 12.09 12.68
N ALA A 194 -12.85 12.19 13.92
CA ALA A 194 -12.33 11.45 15.08
C ALA A 194 -12.36 9.92 14.89
N GLU A 195 -13.35 9.40 14.16
CA GLU A 195 -13.48 7.97 13.82
C GLU A 195 -12.37 7.48 12.87
N ALA A 196 -11.96 8.30 11.90
CA ALA A 196 -10.84 7.97 11.01
C ALA A 196 -9.51 7.89 11.78
N LEU A 197 -9.37 8.71 12.82
CA LEU A 197 -8.17 8.79 13.65
C LEU A 197 -8.16 7.80 14.83
N SER A 198 -9.28 7.12 15.11
CA SER A 198 -9.38 6.11 16.18
C SER A 198 -8.97 4.70 15.73
N PHE A 199 -8.92 4.43 14.42
CA PHE A 199 -8.52 3.12 13.88
C PHE A 199 -7.06 2.74 14.20
N TYR A 200 -6.24 3.71 14.61
CA TYR A 200 -4.95 3.44 15.22
C TYR A 200 -5.11 3.28 16.74
N GLU A 201 -5.41 2.06 17.16
CA GLU A 201 -5.09 1.63 18.52
C GLU A 201 -3.72 0.95 18.51
N PRO A 202 -2.75 1.40 19.32
CA PRO A 202 -1.43 0.77 19.40
C PRO A 202 -1.58 -0.62 20.04
N GLU A 203 -1.96 -1.63 19.25
CA GLU A 203 -2.11 -3.01 19.72
C GLU A 203 -0.78 -3.70 20.06
N HIS A 204 0.36 -3.07 19.77
CA HIS A 204 1.66 -3.66 20.03
C HIS A 204 2.57 -2.65 20.71
N LYS A 205 2.99 -3.00 21.94
CA LYS A 205 4.06 -2.37 22.70
C LYS A 205 5.17 -1.93 21.75
N HIS A 206 5.68 -0.71 21.94
CA HIS A 206 6.90 -0.22 21.31
C HIS A 206 7.95 -1.32 21.33
N HIS A 207 8.14 -2.01 20.20
CA HIS A 207 9.41 -2.67 19.98
C HIS A 207 10.30 -1.52 19.61
N ASP A 208 11.31 -1.25 20.44
CA ASP A 208 12.39 -0.35 20.07
C ASP A 208 12.85 -0.74 18.66
N ARG A 209 13.18 0.28 17.85
CA ARG A 209 13.64 0.05 16.48
C ARG A 209 14.72 -1.03 16.53
N PRO A 210 14.58 -2.10 15.72
CA PRO A 210 15.54 -3.19 15.79
C PRO A 210 16.95 -2.68 15.54
N ASP A 211 17.88 -3.08 16.39
CA ASP A 211 19.31 -2.79 16.23
C ASP A 211 19.86 -3.68 15.11
N LEU A 212 19.65 -3.24 13.87
CA LEU A 212 20.10 -3.90 12.66
C LEU A 212 20.78 -2.88 11.75
N ASP A 213 21.98 -3.23 11.31
CA ASP A 213 22.68 -2.48 10.28
C ASP A 213 21.92 -2.54 8.97
N LEU A 214 21.57 -1.36 8.46
CA LEU A 214 20.91 -1.23 7.17
C LEU A 214 21.97 -1.26 6.06
N PRO A 215 21.77 -2.09 5.01
CA PRO A 215 22.60 -1.97 3.81
C PRO A 215 22.60 -0.54 3.28
N ALA A 216 23.76 -0.03 2.83
CA ALA A 216 23.91 1.37 2.44
C ALA A 216 22.86 1.86 1.41
N PRO A 217 22.49 1.09 0.35
CA PRO A 217 21.43 1.48 -0.58
C PRO A 217 20.06 1.62 0.10
N VAL A 218 19.74 0.70 1.04
CA VAL A 218 18.49 0.70 1.80
C VAL A 218 18.43 1.89 2.75
N ALA A 219 19.53 2.19 3.45
CA ALA A 219 19.63 3.34 4.32
C ALA A 219 19.48 4.67 3.57
N ALA A 220 20.05 4.78 2.36
CA ALA A 220 19.91 5.95 1.50
C ALA A 220 18.47 6.15 1.02
N LEU A 221 17.84 5.08 0.53
CA LEU A 221 16.44 5.11 0.10
C LEU A 221 15.49 5.47 1.25
N TYR A 222 15.72 4.92 2.44
CA TYR A 222 14.91 5.25 3.62
C TYR A 222 14.99 6.74 3.97
N ARG A 223 16.17 7.36 3.91
CA ARG A 223 16.30 8.81 4.11
C ARG A 223 15.51 9.61 3.06
N HIS A 224 15.61 9.26 1.78
CA HIS A 224 14.83 9.94 0.74
C HIS A 224 13.32 9.80 0.93
N LEU A 225 12.84 8.65 1.40
CA LEU A 225 11.44 8.48 1.75
C LEU A 225 11.03 9.36 2.94
N GLN A 226 11.91 9.54 3.93
CA GLN A 226 11.66 10.47 5.04
C GLN A 226 11.59 11.92 4.57
N ASP A 227 12.39 12.31 3.59
CA ASP A 227 12.41 13.68 3.04
C ASP A 227 11.09 14.05 2.33
N VAL A 228 10.37 13.07 1.79
CA VAL A 228 9.07 13.26 1.10
C VAL A 228 7.86 12.93 1.97
N ALA A 229 8.08 12.46 3.21
CA ALA A 229 7.01 12.06 4.11
C ALA A 229 6.34 13.26 4.81
N LEU A 230 5.07 13.10 5.17
CA LEU A 230 4.27 14.05 5.96
C LEU A 230 4.78 14.22 7.41
#